data_AF-A0AB36D1L0-F1
#
_entry.id   AF-A0AB36D1L0-F1
#
_cell.length_a   1.000
_cell.length_b   1.000
_cell.length_c   1.000
_cell.angle_alpha   90.00
_cell.angle_beta   90.00
_cell.angle_gamma   90.00
#
_symmetry.space_group_name_H-M   'P 1'
#
loop_
_entity.id
_entity.type
_entity.pdbx_description
1 polymer ?
#
loop_
_entity_poly.entity_id
_entity_poly.type
_entity_poly.pdbx_seq_one_letter_code
_entity_poly.pdbx_strand_id
1 'polypeptide(L)'
;MMQDAGQESGSSRIKKPTDWFSVSLVAVVVLSVVVSLITYMSVFDAGLSSKADSWSAFGSYIGGLFGPLISFLTLLAILKTIALQKELLDTQRHEFDEMQRLQTKTLDSQLAQIGRANAESDRRVVEETRLNVLKTLENYSSALQAEYEIKRRGFETLLKSGMDGKAGPTRDQIDGMHTKLSDYETCLAALTMLYSELCFNDFTDVGSIKDYYQSEMSGIWAKWPPATKDGDGPKVD
;
A
#
# COMPACT_ATOMS: atom_id res chain seq x y z
N MET A 1 36.16 1.71 13.97
CA MET A 1 36.48 2.08 15.37
C MET A 1 35.14 2.10 16.07
N MET A 2 34.75 0.93 16.61
CA MET A 2 34.65 0.65 18.06
C MET A 2 33.40 1.32 18.67
N GLN A 3 32.55 0.67 19.46
CA GLN A 3 32.34 -0.71 19.91
C GLN A 3 31.11 -0.60 20.85
N ASP A 4 30.13 -1.50 20.72
CA ASP A 4 29.25 -2.02 21.80
C ASP A 4 28.12 -2.77 21.08
N ALA A 5 28.09 -4.10 20.94
CA ALA A 5 28.31 -5.17 21.92
C ALA A 5 27.40 -5.02 23.15
N GLY A 6 26.44 -5.95 23.26
CA GLY A 6 25.79 -6.24 24.53
C GLY A 6 24.32 -5.84 24.64
N GLN A 7 23.44 -6.61 24.00
CA GLN A 7 22.25 -7.04 24.71
C GLN A 7 21.84 -8.43 24.21
N GLU A 8 22.50 -9.43 24.80
CA GLU A 8 21.91 -10.75 24.97
C GLU A 8 20.57 -10.54 25.67
N SER A 9 19.48 -10.57 24.90
CA SER A 9 18.14 -10.69 25.46
C SER A 9 18.07 -12.07 26.10
N GLY A 10 18.39 -12.11 27.39
CA GLY A 10 18.29 -13.28 28.24
C GLY A 10 16.96 -13.95 27.97
N SER A 11 17.03 -15.17 27.44
CA SER A 11 15.92 -16.10 27.43
C SER A 11 15.54 -16.33 28.89
N SER A 12 14.60 -15.53 29.38
CA SER A 12 13.91 -15.77 30.63
C SER A 12 13.17 -17.08 30.44
N ARG A 13 13.84 -18.17 30.81
CA ARG A 13 13.24 -19.49 30.96
C ARG A 13 12.08 -19.30 31.92
N ILE A 14 10.87 -19.15 31.38
CA ILE A 14 9.64 -19.18 32.16
C ILE A 14 9.59 -20.57 32.77
N LYS A 15 10.07 -20.68 34.01
CA LYS A 15 9.78 -21.83 34.85
C LYS A 15 8.27 -21.78 35.05
N LYS A 16 7.55 -22.61 34.29
CA LYS A 16 6.12 -22.81 34.55
C LYS A 16 5.99 -23.16 36.02
N PRO A 17 5.21 -22.41 36.82
CA PRO A 17 4.92 -22.85 38.17
C PRO A 17 4.20 -24.19 38.01
N THR A 18 4.87 -25.28 38.37
CA THR A 18 4.19 -26.56 38.46
C THR A 18 3.09 -26.36 39.49
N ASP A 19 1.84 -26.41 39.04
CA ASP A 19 0.66 -26.24 39.89
C ASP A 19 0.86 -27.07 41.15
N TRP A 20 1.12 -26.39 42.27
CA TRP A 20 1.42 -27.00 43.56
C TRP A 20 0.36 -28.05 43.93
N PHE A 21 -0.88 -27.78 43.52
CA PHE A 21 -2.01 -28.70 43.61
C PHE A 21 -1.78 -30.04 42.90
N SER A 22 -1.28 -30.02 41.66
CA SER A 22 -0.98 -31.22 40.89
C SER A 22 0.19 -32.00 41.50
N VAL A 23 1.21 -31.30 42.02
CA VAL A 23 2.33 -31.94 42.74
C VAL A 23 1.85 -32.59 44.04
N SER A 24 0.97 -31.91 44.78
CA SER A 24 0.36 -32.44 46.01
C SER A 24 -0.51 -33.67 45.73
N LEU A 25 -1.30 -33.67 44.65
CA LEU A 25 -2.12 -34.82 44.25
C LEU A 25 -1.26 -36.06 43.93
N VAL A 26 -0.19 -35.89 43.15
CA VAL A 26 0.74 -36.98 42.82
C VAL A 26 1.45 -37.48 44.08
N ALA A 27 1.87 -36.59 44.97
CA ALA A 27 2.52 -36.96 46.23
C ALA A 27 1.59 -37.79 47.14
N VAL A 28 0.30 -37.46 47.22
CA VAL A 28 -0.69 -38.24 47.99
C VAL A 28 -0.85 -39.65 47.42
N VAL A 29 -0.88 -39.81 46.10
CA VAL A 29 -0.97 -41.13 45.45
C VAL A 29 0.28 -41.96 45.71
N VAL A 30 1.47 -41.37 45.59
CA VAL A 30 2.74 -42.07 45.88
C VAL A 30 2.83 -42.46 47.36
N LEU A 31 2.48 -41.55 48.27
CA LEU A 31 2.49 -41.81 49.71
C LEU A 31 1.52 -42.94 50.07
N SER A 32 0.33 -42.95 49.47
CA SER A 32 -0.67 -44.01 49.62
C SER A 32 -0.10 -45.39 49.25
N VAL A 33 0.57 -45.50 48.10
CA VAL A 33 1.19 -46.75 47.64
C VAL A 33 2.30 -47.20 48.59
N VAL A 34 3.14 -46.26 49.03
CA VAL A 34 4.25 -46.54 49.96
C VAL A 34 3.73 -47.01 51.33
N VAL A 35 2.72 -46.34 51.89
CA VAL A 35 2.11 -46.74 53.17
C VAL A 35 1.49 -48.13 53.05
N SER A 36 0.80 -48.41 51.94
CA SER A 36 0.17 -49.72 51.69
C SER A 36 1.22 -50.84 51.64
N LEU A 37 2.36 -50.60 50.99
CA LEU A 37 3.47 -51.55 50.94
C LEU A 37 4.13 -51.76 52.32
N ILE A 38 4.32 -50.69 53.09
CA ILE A 38 4.90 -50.76 54.44
C ILE A 38 3.99 -51.56 55.39
N THR A 39 2.69 -51.29 55.38
CA THR A 39 1.72 -52.03 56.22
C THR A 39 1.66 -53.51 55.84
N TYR A 40 1.75 -53.83 54.55
CA TYR A 40 1.82 -55.23 54.11
C TYR A 40 3.09 -55.92 54.63
N MET A 41 4.26 -55.28 54.50
CA MET A 41 5.53 -55.84 54.96
C MET A 41 5.58 -56.01 56.50
N SER A 42 4.93 -55.12 57.26
CA SER A 42 4.91 -55.20 58.74
C SER A 42 3.98 -56.28 59.29
N VAL A 43 2.89 -56.60 58.58
CA VAL A 43 1.89 -57.59 59.04
C VAL A 43 2.30 -59.03 58.68
N PHE A 44 3.07 -59.22 57.61
CA PHE A 44 3.46 -60.54 57.09
C PHE A 44 4.94 -60.92 57.34
N ASP A 45 5.60 -60.31 58.33
CA ASP A 45 6.98 -60.66 58.76
C ASP A 45 7.97 -60.78 57.57
N ALA A 46 7.92 -59.81 56.65
CA ALA A 46 8.73 -59.74 55.44
C ALA A 46 8.61 -60.92 54.44
N GLY A 47 7.72 -61.90 54.68
CA GLY A 47 7.41 -62.97 53.73
C GLY A 47 6.26 -62.60 52.81
N LEU A 48 6.45 -62.70 51.48
CA LEU A 48 5.33 -62.59 50.55
C LEU A 48 4.38 -63.78 50.78
N SER A 49 3.12 -63.51 51.14
CA SER A 49 2.13 -64.56 51.33
C SER A 49 1.97 -65.34 50.01
N SER A 50 2.18 -66.66 50.06
CA SER A 50 1.98 -67.57 48.92
C SER A 50 0.50 -67.89 48.66
N LYS A 51 -0.40 -67.41 49.53
CA LYS A 51 -1.85 -67.63 49.45
C LYS A 51 -2.51 -66.46 48.73
N ALA A 52 -3.26 -66.76 47.67
CA ALA A 52 -3.98 -65.76 46.88
C ALA A 52 -5.05 -64.98 47.69
N ASP A 53 -5.66 -65.61 48.70
CA ASP A 53 -6.72 -65.00 49.52
C ASP A 53 -6.23 -63.77 50.31
N SER A 54 -4.98 -63.80 50.82
CA SER A 54 -4.37 -62.68 51.55
C SER A 54 -4.21 -61.45 50.65
N TRP A 55 -3.84 -61.67 49.38
CA TRP A 55 -3.72 -60.61 48.38
C TRP A 55 -5.08 -60.04 47.98
N SER A 56 -6.11 -60.89 47.89
CA SER A 56 -7.49 -60.47 47.62
C SER A 56 -8.04 -59.58 48.73
N ALA A 57 -7.84 -59.95 50.00
CA ALA A 57 -8.29 -59.17 51.16
C ALA A 57 -7.57 -57.81 51.25
N PHE A 58 -6.24 -57.79 51.03
CA PHE A 58 -5.46 -56.55 51.00
C PHE A 58 -5.91 -55.61 49.87
N GLY A 59 -6.03 -56.14 48.65
CA GLY A 59 -6.53 -55.37 47.51
C GLY A 59 -7.94 -54.82 47.73
N SER A 60 -8.80 -55.57 48.43
CA SER A 60 -10.16 -55.12 48.78
C SER A 60 -10.18 -53.99 49.79
N TYR A 61 -9.32 -54.02 50.82
CA TYR A 61 -9.20 -52.93 51.81
C TYR A 61 -8.65 -51.64 51.17
N ILE A 62 -7.56 -51.76 50.41
CA ILE A 62 -6.95 -50.64 49.67
C ILE A 62 -7.95 -50.08 48.65
N GLY A 63 -8.57 -50.94 47.84
CA GLY A 63 -9.58 -50.52 46.87
C GLY A 63 -10.81 -49.84 47.52
N GLY A 64 -11.27 -50.35 48.66
CA GLY A 64 -12.40 -49.81 49.41
C GLY A 64 -12.12 -48.44 50.04
N LEU A 65 -10.89 -48.19 50.50
CA LEU A 65 -10.49 -46.91 51.08
C LEU A 65 -10.11 -45.86 50.01
N PHE A 66 -9.34 -46.28 49.00
CA PHE A 66 -8.86 -45.37 47.96
C PHE A 66 -9.92 -45.06 46.90
N GLY A 67 -10.90 -45.93 46.66
CA GLY A 67 -11.98 -45.68 45.70
C GLY A 67 -12.73 -44.36 45.98
N PRO A 68 -13.31 -44.17 47.18
CA PRO A 68 -13.96 -42.92 47.57
C PRO A 68 -13.02 -41.71 47.60
N LEU A 69 -11.78 -41.89 48.08
CA LEU A 69 -10.79 -40.81 48.18
C LEU A 69 -10.36 -40.30 46.80
N ILE A 70 -10.03 -41.20 45.87
CA ILE A 70 -9.68 -40.87 44.49
C ILE A 70 -10.87 -40.23 43.77
N SER A 71 -12.09 -40.73 44.00
CA SER A 71 -13.31 -40.16 43.42
C SER A 71 -13.51 -38.71 43.87
N PHE A 72 -13.31 -38.41 45.15
CA PHE A 72 -13.39 -37.06 45.69
C PHE A 72 -12.30 -36.14 45.13
N LEU A 73 -11.05 -36.61 45.06
CA LEU A 73 -9.95 -35.85 44.45
C LEU A 73 -10.20 -35.57 42.96
N THR A 74 -10.77 -36.55 42.24
CA THR A 74 -11.13 -36.40 40.83
C THR A 74 -12.19 -35.32 40.66
N LEU A 75 -13.21 -35.30 41.53
CA LEU A 75 -14.24 -34.25 41.51
C LEU A 75 -13.64 -32.86 41.76
N LEU A 76 -12.73 -32.72 42.73
CA LEU A 76 -12.02 -31.45 42.99
C LEU A 76 -11.18 -31.01 41.79
N ALA A 77 -10.47 -31.94 41.15
CA ALA A 77 -9.67 -31.65 39.96
C ALA A 77 -10.53 -31.19 38.78
N ILE A 78 -11.68 -31.84 38.55
CA ILE A 78 -12.66 -31.44 37.53
C ILE A 78 -13.21 -30.04 37.85
N LEU A 79 -13.60 -29.79 39.10
CA LEU A 79 -14.14 -28.49 39.52
C LEU A 79 -13.11 -27.36 39.29
N LYS A 80 -11.84 -27.59 39.66
CA LYS A 80 -10.75 -26.64 39.39
C LYS A 80 -10.54 -26.41 37.90
N THR A 81 -10.64 -27.46 37.10
CA THR A 81 -10.51 -27.37 35.64
C THR A 81 -11.65 -26.53 35.05
N ILE A 82 -12.89 -26.74 35.48
CA ILE A 82 -14.05 -25.94 35.03
C ILE A 82 -13.89 -24.47 35.45
N ALA A 83 -13.41 -24.19 36.66
CA ALA A 83 -13.17 -22.83 37.11
C ALA A 83 -12.14 -22.11 36.20
N LEU A 84 -11.02 -22.76 35.91
CA LEU A 84 -10.01 -22.22 34.99
C LEU A 84 -10.53 -22.05 33.56
N GLN A 85 -11.29 -23.03 33.05
CA GLN A 85 -11.89 -22.94 31.72
C GLN A 85 -12.85 -21.74 31.62
N LYS A 86 -13.61 -21.43 32.67
CA LYS A 86 -14.48 -20.26 32.71
C LYS A 86 -13.69 -18.95 32.67
N GLU A 87 -12.64 -18.84 33.48
CA GLU A 87 -11.77 -17.65 33.51
C GLU A 87 -11.09 -17.40 32.16
N LEU A 88 -10.60 -18.47 31.51
CA LEU A 88 -10.01 -18.40 30.18
C LEU A 88 -11.02 -17.94 29.14
N LEU A 89 -12.25 -18.46 29.15
CA LEU A 89 -13.30 -18.06 28.22
C LEU A 89 -13.70 -16.60 28.40
N ASP A 90 -13.76 -16.11 29.64
CA ASP A 90 -14.09 -14.72 29.93
C ASP A 90 -12.98 -13.77 29.42
N THR A 91 -11.73 -14.12 29.69
CA THR A 91 -10.56 -13.40 29.18
C THR A 91 -10.54 -13.37 27.65
N GLN A 92 -10.73 -14.51 27.00
CA GLN A 92 -10.77 -14.61 25.54
C GLN A 92 -11.89 -13.78 24.93
N ARG A 93 -13.07 -13.75 25.56
CA ARG A 93 -14.19 -12.91 25.12
C ARG A 93 -13.85 -11.43 25.18
N HIS A 94 -13.24 -10.99 26.28
CA HIS A 94 -12.82 -9.60 26.44
C HIS A 94 -11.76 -9.20 25.39
N GLU A 95 -10.75 -10.04 25.18
CA GLU A 95 -9.72 -9.80 24.15
C GLU A 95 -10.32 -9.77 22.74
N PHE A 96 -11.28 -10.64 22.45
CA PHE A 96 -11.97 -10.67 21.16
C PHE A 96 -12.79 -9.40 20.92
N ASP A 97 -13.53 -8.91 21.92
CA ASP A 97 -14.32 -7.68 21.81
C ASP A 97 -13.43 -6.45 21.57
N GLU A 98 -12.33 -6.33 22.32
CA GLU A 98 -11.36 -5.25 22.11
C GLU A 98 -10.70 -5.34 20.72
N MET A 99 -10.36 -6.55 20.26
CA MET A 99 -9.83 -6.76 18.91
C MET A 99 -10.83 -6.35 17.84
N GLN A 100 -12.10 -6.75 17.98
CA GLN A 100 -13.17 -6.37 17.04
C GLN A 100 -13.33 -4.84 17.00
N ARG A 101 -13.32 -4.19 18.16
CA ARG A 101 -13.40 -2.73 18.27
C ARG A 101 -12.23 -2.03 17.58
N LEU A 102 -11.00 -2.55 17.74
CA LEU A 102 -9.83 -2.02 17.06
C LEU A 102 -9.90 -2.22 15.54
N GLN A 103 -10.38 -3.37 15.08
CA GLN A 103 -10.57 -3.65 13.65
C GLN A 103 -11.59 -2.70 13.02
N THR A 104 -12.74 -2.47 13.67
CA THR A 104 -13.74 -1.52 13.18
C THR A 104 -13.16 -0.10 13.07
N LYS A 105 -12.48 0.38 14.12
CA LYS A 105 -11.81 1.69 14.08
C LYS A 105 -10.75 1.78 12.97
N THR A 106 -9.99 0.70 12.76
CA THR A 106 -8.97 0.64 11.72
C THR A 106 -9.62 0.70 10.34
N LEU A 107 -10.69 -0.07 10.12
CA LEU A 107 -11.44 -0.06 8.86
C LEU A 107 -12.02 1.32 8.56
N ASP A 108 -12.65 1.97 9.54
CA ASP A 108 -13.18 3.33 9.40
C ASP A 108 -12.08 4.32 9.02
N SER A 109 -10.91 4.22 9.66
CA SER A 109 -9.76 5.08 9.34
C SER A 109 -9.23 4.83 7.93
N GLN A 110 -9.20 3.57 7.47
CA GLN A 110 -8.76 3.21 6.12
C GLN A 110 -9.76 3.68 5.06
N LEU A 111 -11.06 3.54 5.29
CA LEU A 111 -12.09 4.05 4.39
C LEU A 111 -12.01 5.58 4.27
N ALA A 112 -11.78 6.29 5.39
CA ALA A 112 -11.58 7.73 5.38
C ALA A 112 -10.30 8.12 4.61
N GLN A 113 -9.22 7.35 4.73
CA GLN A 113 -7.99 7.56 3.97
C GLN A 113 -8.18 7.31 2.47
N ILE A 114 -8.87 6.23 2.08
CA ILE A 114 -9.21 5.93 0.68
C ILE A 114 -10.07 7.05 0.09
N GLY A 115 -11.08 7.53 0.83
CA GLY A 115 -11.92 8.64 0.39
C GLY A 115 -11.11 9.92 0.13
N ARG A 116 -10.16 10.25 1.02
CA ARG A 116 -9.25 11.39 0.84
C ARG A 116 -8.29 11.19 -0.33
N ALA A 117 -7.70 10.00 -0.45
CA ALA A 117 -6.76 9.65 -1.51
C ALA A 117 -7.43 9.67 -2.89
N ASN A 118 -8.68 9.19 -3.01
CA ASN A 118 -9.44 9.25 -4.25
C ASN A 118 -9.75 10.69 -4.65
N ALA A 119 -10.24 11.52 -3.71
CA ALA A 119 -10.51 12.94 -3.97
C ALA A 119 -9.24 13.71 -4.38
N GLU A 120 -8.08 13.35 -3.81
CA GLU A 120 -6.80 13.91 -4.21
C GLU A 120 -6.32 13.37 -5.57
N SER A 121 -6.52 12.07 -5.84
CA SER A 121 -6.18 11.42 -7.11
C SER A 121 -6.94 12.04 -8.28
N ASP A 122 -8.24 12.27 -8.14
CA ASP A 122 -9.05 12.88 -9.20
C ASP A 122 -8.51 14.28 -9.55
N ARG A 123 -8.17 15.08 -8.52
CA ARG A 123 -7.53 16.39 -8.72
C ARG A 123 -6.17 16.26 -9.40
N ARG A 124 -5.33 15.31 -8.98
CA ARG A 124 -4.01 15.07 -9.57
C ARG A 124 -4.11 14.70 -11.05
N VAL A 125 -5.08 13.89 -11.45
CA VAL A 125 -5.26 13.49 -12.86
C VAL A 125 -5.67 14.67 -13.73
N VAL A 126 -6.54 15.56 -13.23
CA VAL A 126 -6.92 16.80 -13.92
C VAL A 126 -5.70 17.70 -14.10
N GLU A 127 -4.93 17.91 -13.03
CA GLU A 127 -3.71 18.72 -13.03
C GLU A 127 -2.62 18.17 -13.96
N GLU A 128 -2.36 16.86 -13.91
CA GLU A 128 -1.40 16.20 -14.77
C GLU A 128 -1.82 16.31 -16.24
N THR A 129 -3.10 16.12 -16.54
CA THR A 129 -3.61 16.30 -17.91
C THR A 129 -3.41 17.73 -18.38
N ARG A 130 -3.73 18.73 -17.55
CA ARG A 130 -3.51 20.15 -17.85
C ARG A 130 -2.05 20.42 -18.18
N LEU A 131 -1.13 19.98 -17.32
CA LEU A 131 0.31 20.15 -17.53
C LEU A 131 0.80 19.46 -18.81
N ASN A 132 0.27 18.28 -19.13
CA ASN A 132 0.60 17.56 -20.36
C ASN A 132 0.13 18.33 -21.61
N VAL A 133 -1.07 18.93 -21.57
CA VAL A 133 -1.57 19.77 -22.67
C VAL A 133 -0.73 21.03 -22.80
N LEU A 134 -0.45 21.73 -21.70
CA LEU A 134 0.40 22.93 -21.70
C LEU A 134 1.79 22.63 -22.26
N LYS A 135 2.41 21.52 -21.87
CA LYS A 135 3.70 21.08 -22.40
C LYS A 135 3.63 20.79 -23.90
N THR A 136 2.53 20.19 -24.36
CA THR A 136 2.30 19.93 -25.78
C THR A 136 2.19 21.24 -26.57
N LEU A 137 1.45 22.21 -26.04
CA LEU A 137 1.34 23.55 -26.62
C LEU A 137 2.71 24.26 -26.69
N GLU A 138 3.49 24.19 -25.61
CA GLU A 138 4.84 24.77 -25.56
C GLU A 138 5.76 24.18 -26.63
N ASN A 139 5.70 22.86 -26.81
CA ASN A 139 6.46 22.17 -27.84
C ASN A 139 6.05 22.62 -29.26
N TYR A 140 4.74 22.75 -29.52
CA TYR A 140 4.25 23.23 -30.81
C TYR A 140 4.63 24.69 -31.06
N SER A 141 4.45 25.56 -30.07
CA SER A 141 4.83 26.97 -30.15
C SER A 141 6.33 27.13 -30.43
N SER A 142 7.17 26.40 -29.70
CA SER A 142 8.62 26.40 -29.89
C SER A 142 9.03 25.92 -31.29
N ALA A 143 8.38 24.87 -31.81
CA ALA A 143 8.64 24.36 -33.16
C ALA A 143 8.25 25.38 -34.24
N LEU A 144 7.06 25.98 -34.13
CA LEU A 144 6.60 27.02 -35.06
C LEU A 144 7.50 28.26 -35.01
N GLN A 145 7.94 28.67 -33.82
CA GLN A 145 8.85 29.80 -33.68
C GLN A 145 10.22 29.52 -34.31
N ALA A 146 10.73 28.29 -34.19
CA ALA A 146 11.96 27.90 -34.88
C ALA A 146 11.81 27.95 -36.41
N GLU A 147 10.68 27.47 -36.96
CA GLU A 147 10.39 27.58 -38.40
C GLU A 147 10.27 29.03 -38.87
N TYR A 148 9.56 29.86 -38.11
CA TYR A 148 9.43 31.29 -38.36
C TYR A 148 10.81 31.96 -38.45
N GLU A 149 11.68 31.73 -37.47
CA GLU A 149 13.04 32.29 -37.44
C GLU A 149 13.92 31.79 -38.59
N ILE A 150 13.75 30.54 -39.03
CA ILE A 150 14.45 30.02 -40.22
C ILE A 150 13.98 30.76 -41.48
N LYS A 151 12.67 30.88 -41.68
CA LYS A 151 12.10 31.56 -42.86
C LYS A 151 12.45 33.05 -42.87
N ARG A 152 12.36 33.72 -41.71
CA ARG A 152 12.73 35.13 -41.54
C ARG A 152 14.19 35.38 -41.88
N ARG A 153 15.12 34.61 -41.30
CA ARG A 153 16.56 34.74 -41.60
C ARG A 153 16.89 34.43 -43.06
N GLY A 154 16.22 33.42 -43.64
CA GLY A 154 16.35 33.10 -45.06
C GLY A 154 15.93 34.28 -45.94
N PHE A 155 14.80 34.91 -45.62
CA PHE A 155 14.32 36.09 -46.33
C PHE A 155 15.26 37.30 -46.19
N GLU A 156 15.73 37.61 -44.98
CA GLU A 156 16.72 38.66 -44.73
C GLU A 156 18.00 38.47 -45.55
N THR A 157 18.46 37.22 -45.67
CA THR A 157 19.65 36.86 -46.46
C THR A 157 19.43 37.09 -47.97
N LEU A 158 18.23 36.78 -48.48
CA LEU A 158 17.86 37.04 -49.87
C LEU A 158 17.77 38.54 -50.16
N LEU A 159 17.15 39.32 -49.25
CA LEU A 159 17.10 40.77 -49.37
C LEU A 159 18.50 41.38 -49.40
N LYS A 160 19.39 40.95 -48.49
CA LYS A 160 20.78 41.37 -48.47
C LYS A 160 21.52 41.04 -49.77
N SER A 161 21.33 39.83 -50.30
CA SER A 161 21.93 39.42 -51.57
C SER A 161 21.46 40.26 -52.76
N GLY A 162 20.19 40.68 -52.76
CA GLY A 162 19.65 41.61 -53.75
C GLY A 162 20.26 43.02 -53.63
N MET A 163 20.45 43.51 -52.40
CA MET A 163 21.12 44.80 -52.14
C MET A 163 22.60 44.78 -52.55
N ASP A 164 23.26 43.62 -52.45
CA ASP A 164 24.66 43.40 -52.88
C ASP A 164 24.81 43.24 -54.40
N GLY A 165 23.75 43.46 -55.20
CA GLY A 165 23.79 43.46 -56.67
C GLY A 165 23.64 42.09 -57.33
N LYS A 166 23.26 41.04 -56.58
CA LYS A 166 22.88 39.73 -57.14
C LYS A 166 21.38 39.69 -57.45
N ALA A 167 20.91 38.61 -58.10
CA ALA A 167 19.47 38.39 -58.32
C ALA A 167 18.74 38.32 -56.96
N GLY A 168 18.01 39.38 -56.63
CA GLY A 168 17.18 39.48 -55.43
C GLY A 168 15.76 38.92 -55.65
N PRO A 169 14.96 38.80 -54.58
CA PRO A 169 13.58 38.35 -54.68
C PRO A 169 12.69 39.35 -55.44
N THR A 170 11.73 38.83 -56.19
CA THR A 170 10.71 39.64 -56.89
C THR A 170 9.72 40.26 -55.89
N ARG A 171 9.06 41.36 -56.26
CA ARG A 171 8.03 42.01 -55.42
C ARG A 171 6.94 41.04 -54.93
N ASP A 172 6.46 40.16 -55.81
CA ASP A 172 5.48 39.13 -55.44
C ASP A 172 6.04 38.11 -54.43
N GLN A 173 7.34 37.80 -54.51
CA GLN A 173 8.01 36.92 -53.55
C GLN A 173 8.17 37.61 -52.19
N ILE A 174 8.42 38.92 -52.17
CA ILE A 174 8.49 39.74 -50.96
C ILE A 174 7.11 39.78 -50.27
N ASP A 175 6.05 40.12 -51.02
CA ASP A 175 4.69 40.22 -50.48
C ASP A 175 4.18 38.84 -50.00
N GLY A 176 4.47 37.77 -50.76
CA GLY A 176 4.15 36.40 -50.36
C GLY A 176 4.87 35.96 -49.09
N MET A 177 6.15 36.34 -48.93
CA MET A 177 6.92 36.02 -47.72
C MET A 177 6.39 36.80 -46.51
N HIS A 178 6.11 38.10 -46.65
CA HIS A 178 5.51 38.91 -45.59
C HIS A 178 4.17 38.34 -45.13
N THR A 179 3.32 37.91 -46.07
CA THR A 179 2.04 37.28 -45.75
C THR A 179 2.25 36.01 -44.94
N LYS A 180 3.15 35.11 -45.40
CA LYS A 180 3.48 33.88 -44.65
C LYS A 180 4.01 34.19 -43.25
N LEU A 181 4.92 35.14 -43.08
CA LEU A 181 5.46 35.52 -41.77
C LEU A 181 4.35 36.06 -40.84
N SER A 182 3.44 36.88 -41.37
CA SER A 182 2.27 37.38 -40.64
C SER A 182 1.32 36.25 -40.20
N ASP A 183 1.17 35.19 -41.01
CA ASP A 183 0.37 34.01 -40.65
C ASP A 183 1.01 33.23 -39.49
N TYR A 184 2.34 33.07 -39.48
CA TYR A 184 3.09 32.49 -38.36
C TYR A 184 2.89 33.31 -37.08
N GLU A 185 3.04 34.63 -37.14
CA GLU A 185 2.85 35.53 -35.99
C GLU A 185 1.44 35.44 -35.41
N THR A 186 0.42 35.42 -36.28
CA THR A 186 -0.98 35.31 -35.86
C THR A 186 -1.27 33.97 -35.18
N CYS A 187 -0.72 32.87 -35.71
CA CYS A 187 -0.86 31.55 -35.11
C CYS A 187 -0.16 31.44 -33.75
N LEU A 188 1.08 31.93 -33.65
CA LEU A 188 1.84 31.96 -32.40
C LEU A 188 1.13 32.79 -31.31
N ALA A 189 0.56 33.93 -31.69
CA ALA A 189 -0.24 34.75 -30.78
C ALA A 189 -1.49 33.99 -30.27
N ALA A 190 -2.19 33.27 -31.15
CA ALA A 190 -3.35 32.47 -30.78
C ALA A 190 -2.98 31.29 -29.86
N LEU A 191 -1.86 30.60 -30.12
CA LEU A 191 -1.35 29.54 -29.23
C LEU A 191 -0.95 30.08 -27.86
N THR A 192 -0.35 31.27 -27.82
CA THR A 192 0.02 31.93 -26.55
C THR A 192 -1.22 32.30 -25.73
N MET A 193 -2.27 32.79 -26.40
CA MET A 193 -3.55 33.09 -25.76
C MET A 193 -4.21 31.82 -25.20
N LEU A 194 -4.22 30.74 -25.98
CA LEU A 194 -4.70 29.42 -25.53
C LEU A 194 -3.92 28.91 -24.31
N TYR A 195 -2.59 28.99 -24.34
CA TYR A 195 -1.74 28.61 -23.21
C TYR A 195 -2.09 29.40 -21.94
N SER A 196 -2.29 30.72 -22.07
CA SER A 196 -2.68 31.58 -20.96
C SER A 196 -4.05 31.17 -20.39
N GLU A 197 -5.04 30.93 -21.24
CA GLU A 197 -6.37 30.53 -20.80
C GLU A 197 -6.37 29.16 -20.11
N LEU A 198 -5.61 28.19 -20.60
CA LEU A 198 -5.44 26.91 -19.90
C LEU A 198 -4.73 27.05 -18.54
N CYS A 199 -3.87 28.06 -18.37
CA CYS A 199 -3.21 28.31 -17.08
C CYS A 199 -4.16 28.92 -16.04
N PHE A 200 -5.04 29.84 -16.46
CA PHE A 200 -5.85 30.65 -15.54
C PHE A 200 -7.28 30.15 -15.34
N ASN A 201 -7.81 29.28 -16.21
CA ASN A 201 -9.14 28.72 -16.04
C ASN A 201 -9.14 27.52 -15.09
N ASP A 202 -10.17 27.44 -14.24
CA ASP A 202 -10.45 26.29 -13.39
C ASP A 202 -11.22 25.23 -14.17
N PHE A 203 -10.67 24.03 -14.23
CA PHE A 203 -11.31 22.87 -14.87
C PHE A 203 -11.73 21.85 -13.82
N THR A 204 -12.97 21.36 -13.93
CA THR A 204 -13.54 20.40 -12.97
C THR A 204 -13.16 18.96 -13.27
N ASP A 205 -12.87 18.64 -14.53
CA ASP A 205 -12.65 17.28 -15.00
C ASP A 205 -11.79 17.26 -16.27
N VAL A 206 -11.24 16.08 -16.57
CA VAL A 206 -10.38 15.84 -17.74
C VAL A 206 -11.08 16.08 -19.07
N GLY A 207 -12.39 15.82 -19.16
CA GLY A 207 -13.16 16.01 -20.38
C GLY A 207 -13.21 17.49 -20.77
N SER A 208 -13.54 18.35 -19.80
CA SER A 208 -13.59 19.80 -19.99
C SER A 208 -12.28 20.38 -20.55
N ILE A 209 -11.11 19.92 -20.06
CA ILE A 209 -9.79 20.35 -20.58
C ILE A 209 -9.61 19.93 -22.03
N LYS A 210 -9.93 18.67 -22.35
CA LYS A 210 -9.73 18.11 -23.70
C LYS A 210 -10.65 18.77 -24.71
N ASP A 211 -11.91 18.95 -24.35
CA ASP A 211 -12.91 19.56 -25.22
C ASP A 211 -12.54 21.02 -25.51
N TYR A 212 -12.11 21.77 -24.48
CA TYR A 212 -11.61 23.13 -24.63
C TYR A 212 -10.40 23.20 -25.56
N TYR A 213 -9.37 22.40 -25.27
CA TYR A 213 -8.17 22.33 -26.10
C TYR A 213 -8.48 21.97 -27.56
N GLN A 214 -9.34 20.98 -27.79
CA GLN A 214 -9.71 20.55 -29.14
C GLN A 214 -10.47 21.64 -29.90
N SER A 215 -11.43 22.29 -29.25
CA SER A 215 -12.21 23.39 -29.83
C SER A 215 -11.27 24.51 -30.27
N GLU A 216 -10.45 25.03 -29.36
CA GLU A 216 -9.56 26.15 -29.65
C GLU A 216 -8.49 25.80 -30.69
N MET A 217 -7.85 24.63 -30.56
CA MET A 217 -6.88 24.18 -31.56
C MET A 217 -7.49 24.06 -32.95
N SER A 218 -8.71 23.51 -33.07
CA SER A 218 -9.38 23.42 -34.37
C SER A 218 -9.63 24.80 -34.99
N GLY A 219 -9.96 25.80 -34.18
CA GLY A 219 -10.13 27.19 -34.61
C GLY A 219 -8.82 27.83 -35.07
N ILE A 220 -7.71 27.55 -34.38
CA ILE A 220 -6.38 28.02 -34.76
C ILE A 220 -5.95 27.38 -36.09
N TRP A 221 -6.07 26.06 -36.22
CA TRP A 221 -5.66 25.33 -37.43
C TRP A 221 -6.56 25.60 -38.63
N ALA A 222 -7.84 25.93 -38.44
CA ALA A 222 -8.73 26.32 -39.53
C ALA A 222 -8.28 27.64 -40.19
N LYS A 223 -7.61 28.52 -39.43
CA LYS A 223 -7.05 29.79 -39.94
C LYS A 223 -5.62 29.62 -40.47
N TRP A 224 -4.99 28.48 -40.21
CA TRP A 224 -3.65 28.18 -40.71
C TRP A 224 -3.69 27.98 -42.23
N PRO A 225 -2.87 28.69 -43.02
CA PRO A 225 -2.84 28.48 -44.46
C PRO A 225 -2.49 27.02 -44.77
N PRO A 226 -3.18 26.37 -45.71
CA PRO A 226 -2.78 25.04 -46.15
C PRO A 226 -1.33 25.13 -46.65
N ALA A 227 -0.50 24.16 -46.27
CA ALA A 227 0.88 24.09 -46.72
C ALA A 227 0.90 24.22 -48.25
N THR A 228 1.29 25.40 -48.75
CA THR A 228 1.57 25.57 -50.17
C THR A 228 2.62 24.53 -50.48
N LYS A 229 2.35 23.60 -51.39
CA LYS A 229 3.35 22.64 -51.86
C LYS A 229 4.57 23.46 -52.31
N ASP A 230 5.59 23.53 -51.46
CA ASP A 230 6.89 24.11 -51.79
C ASP A 230 7.49 23.17 -52.85
N GLY A 231 7.17 23.45 -54.11
CA GLY A 231 7.44 22.57 -55.25
C GLY A 231 7.46 23.28 -56.60
N ASP A 232 7.48 24.61 -56.63
CA ASP A 232 7.88 25.37 -57.81
C ASP A 232 9.09 26.21 -57.41
N GLY A 233 10.22 25.52 -57.23
CA GLY A 233 11.52 26.15 -57.37
C GLY A 233 11.65 26.71 -58.78
N PRO A 234 12.46 27.75 -59.00
CA PRO A 234 12.56 28.39 -60.30
C PRO A 234 12.90 27.34 -61.36
N LYS A 235 12.02 27.14 -62.34
CA LYS A 235 12.38 26.45 -63.57
C LYS A 235 13.48 27.28 -64.23
N VAL A 236 14.67 26.74 -64.18
CA VAL A 236 15.79 27.21 -64.97
C VAL A 236 15.54 26.67 -66.38
N ASP A 237 15.02 27.52 -67.26
CA ASP A 237 15.14 27.33 -68.71
C ASP A 237 16.54 27.75 -69.16
#